data_AF-A0A1Y2HJD3-F1
#
_entry.id   AF-A0A1Y2HJD3-F1
#
_cell.length_a   1.000
_cell.length_b   1.000
_cell.length_c   1.000
_cell.angle_alpha   90.00
_cell.angle_beta   90.00
_cell.angle_gamma   90.00
#
_symmetry.space_group_name_H-M   'P 1'
#
loop_
_entity.id
_entity.type
_entity.pdbx_description
1 polymer ?
#
loop_
_entity_poly.entity_id
_entity_poly.type
_entity_poly.pdbx_seq_one_letter_code
_entity_poly.pdbx_strand_id
1 'polypeptide(L)'
;MHLFGRSKPKTTPKDAIIRLRETLDMLEKRERYLQAKIDNELKTAKLNATKNKRAALMALKRKKTFETQIEKISGARMTIETQMLTIENANVNLEAMNAMKAGADAMKQIHGAMDINKVDQTMDEIRDQMDLANEISDAISQPVGFGVDMDEDELNAELELLEQEELDTKLLGLDNVPISAPAVPQTEPTAAIAQPPRPTKGQMIDEDEEAELAELKASMARFFSFVSLGIANAVLTDMSLCFIRLGNVVTRLRVSGSVNK
;
A
#
# COMPACT_ATOMS: atom_id res chain seq x y z
N MET A 1 -12.14 -28.61 51.33
CA MET A 1 -13.24 -28.83 50.35
C MET A 1 -13.54 -27.52 49.64
N HIS A 2 -13.91 -27.61 48.34
CA HIS A 2 -14.28 -26.54 47.38
C HIS A 2 -13.13 -26.00 46.49
N LEU A 3 -12.62 -26.88 45.62
CA LEU A 3 -11.84 -26.51 44.42
C LEU A 3 -12.75 -26.69 43.19
N PHE A 4 -13.79 -25.86 43.07
CA PHE A 4 -14.73 -25.91 41.95
C PHE A 4 -14.11 -25.24 40.72
N GLY A 5 -13.59 -26.06 39.81
CA GLY A 5 -13.22 -25.67 38.45
C GLY A 5 -14.46 -25.36 37.62
N ARG A 6 -14.82 -24.08 37.54
CA ARG A 6 -15.85 -23.60 36.61
C ARG A 6 -15.25 -23.64 35.20
N SER A 7 -15.84 -24.43 34.30
CA SER A 7 -15.44 -24.46 32.88
C SER A 7 -15.42 -23.04 32.34
N LYS A 8 -14.27 -22.60 31.80
CA LYS A 8 -14.19 -21.29 31.14
C LYS A 8 -15.22 -21.28 30.00
N PRO A 9 -15.98 -20.19 29.82
CA PRO A 9 -16.90 -20.08 28.69
C PRO A 9 -16.09 -20.22 27.39
N LYS A 10 -16.60 -21.03 26.46
CA LYS A 10 -16.01 -21.19 25.13
C LYS A 10 -16.03 -19.82 24.44
N THR A 11 -14.87 -19.24 24.20
CA THR A 11 -14.74 -17.99 23.46
C THR A 11 -15.15 -18.24 22.02
N THR A 12 -16.14 -17.51 21.52
CA THR A 12 -16.54 -17.61 20.11
C THR A 12 -15.51 -16.92 19.22
N PRO A 13 -15.43 -17.26 17.92
CA PRO A 13 -14.60 -16.52 16.97
C PRO A 13 -14.89 -15.01 16.99
N LYS A 14 -16.18 -14.64 17.13
CA LYS A 14 -16.60 -13.23 17.25
C LYS A 14 -16.04 -12.56 18.51
N ASP A 15 -16.09 -13.22 19.66
CA ASP A 15 -15.52 -12.68 20.90
C ASP A 15 -13.99 -12.50 20.81
N ALA A 16 -13.31 -13.41 20.13
CA ALA A 16 -11.87 -13.31 19.89
C ALA A 16 -11.54 -12.10 19.00
N ILE A 17 -12.26 -11.91 17.90
CA ILE A 17 -12.10 -10.77 16.99
C ILE A 17 -12.34 -9.43 17.72
N ILE A 18 -13.38 -9.34 18.56
CA ILE A 18 -13.65 -8.12 19.33
C ILE A 18 -12.47 -7.77 20.24
N ARG A 19 -11.94 -8.75 20.98
CA ARG A 19 -10.78 -8.53 21.86
C ARG A 19 -9.51 -8.14 21.09
N LEU A 20 -9.29 -8.72 19.92
CA LEU A 20 -8.17 -8.36 19.06
C LEU A 20 -8.29 -6.90 18.57
N ARG A 21 -9.49 -6.46 18.17
CA ARG A 21 -9.77 -5.05 17.81
C ARG A 21 -9.55 -4.09 18.98
N GLU A 22 -10.05 -4.42 20.17
CA GLU A 22 -9.81 -3.63 21.38
C GLU A 22 -8.32 -3.50 21.71
N THR A 23 -7.56 -4.58 21.48
CA THR A 23 -6.11 -4.59 21.69
C THR A 23 -5.41 -3.70 20.66
N LEU A 24 -5.85 -3.74 19.40
CA LEU A 24 -5.32 -2.90 18.33
C LEU A 24 -5.54 -1.42 18.65
N ASP A 25 -6.74 -1.02 19.05
CA ASP A 25 -7.05 0.35 19.49
C ASP A 25 -6.16 0.83 20.65
N MET A 26 -5.88 -0.07 21.59
CA MET A 26 -5.00 0.22 22.72
C MET A 26 -3.55 0.43 22.28
N LEU A 27 -3.06 -0.42 21.38
CA LEU A 27 -1.72 -0.31 20.79
C LEU A 27 -1.58 0.99 19.97
N GLU A 28 -2.58 1.38 19.20
CA GLU A 28 -2.57 2.66 18.48
C GLU A 28 -2.51 3.87 19.40
N LYS A 29 -3.29 3.87 20.48
CA LYS A 29 -3.24 4.94 21.49
C LYS A 29 -1.85 5.02 22.12
N ARG A 30 -1.22 3.86 22.37
CA ARG A 30 0.14 3.78 22.92
C ARG A 30 1.18 4.31 21.93
N GLU A 31 1.05 3.97 20.66
CA GLU A 31 1.90 4.47 19.56
C GLU A 31 1.83 5.99 19.43
N ARG A 32 0.61 6.56 19.37
CA ARG A 32 0.38 8.02 19.34
C ARG A 32 1.01 8.72 20.54
N TYR A 33 0.91 8.14 21.74
CA TYR A 33 1.56 8.67 22.93
C TYR A 33 3.09 8.66 22.82
N LEU A 34 3.68 7.58 22.30
CA LEU A 34 5.13 7.49 22.09
C LEU A 34 5.62 8.48 21.04
N GLN A 35 4.84 8.71 19.98
CA GLN A 35 5.15 9.70 18.96
C GLN A 35 5.22 11.11 19.56
N ALA A 36 4.25 11.48 20.40
CA ALA A 36 4.28 12.74 21.12
C ALA A 36 5.51 12.86 22.06
N LYS A 37 5.97 11.75 22.67
CA LYS A 37 7.21 11.73 23.45
C LYS A 37 8.45 11.93 22.58
N ILE A 38 8.51 11.31 21.41
CA ILE A 38 9.58 11.52 20.41
C ILE A 38 9.68 12.99 20.03
N ASP A 39 8.55 13.64 19.70
CA ASP A 39 8.53 15.04 19.32
C ASP A 39 9.03 15.96 20.43
N ASN A 40 8.68 15.65 21.68
CA ASN A 40 9.15 16.40 22.85
C ASN A 40 10.65 16.24 23.07
N GLU A 41 11.19 15.01 23.00
CA GLU A 41 12.64 14.78 23.13
C GLU A 41 13.41 15.44 21.98
N LEU A 42 12.84 15.45 20.77
CA LEU A 42 13.42 16.15 19.62
C LEU A 42 13.48 17.66 19.86
N LYS A 43 12.41 18.27 20.41
CA LYS A 43 12.42 19.69 20.83
C LYS A 43 13.49 19.94 21.90
N THR A 44 13.57 19.10 22.92
CA THR A 44 14.59 19.21 23.97
C THR A 44 16.02 19.09 23.41
N ALA A 45 16.25 18.16 22.49
CA ALA A 45 17.53 18.02 21.81
C ALA A 45 17.90 19.27 21.02
N LYS A 46 16.97 19.83 20.24
CA LYS A 46 17.16 21.06 19.45
C LYS A 46 17.48 22.27 20.35
N LEU A 47 16.75 22.43 21.46
CA LEU A 47 16.97 23.54 22.41
C LEU A 47 18.35 23.50 23.09
N ASN A 48 18.91 22.30 23.27
CA ASN A 48 20.18 22.09 23.95
C ASN A 48 21.37 21.86 23.02
N ALA A 49 21.16 21.80 21.70
CA ALA A 49 22.17 21.40 20.72
C ALA A 49 23.46 22.23 20.79
N THR A 50 23.35 23.55 20.99
CA THR A 50 24.49 24.48 21.08
C THR A 50 24.86 24.86 22.51
N LYS A 51 23.96 24.64 23.48
CA LYS A 51 24.11 25.09 24.88
C LYS A 51 24.63 23.99 25.79
N ASN A 52 24.13 22.76 25.62
CA ASN A 52 24.41 21.64 26.51
C ASN A 52 24.40 20.33 25.73
N LYS A 53 25.55 20.00 25.14
CA LYS A 53 25.76 18.79 24.33
C LYS A 53 25.35 17.51 25.08
N ARG A 54 25.63 17.41 26.38
CA ARG A 54 25.27 16.24 27.20
C ARG A 54 23.75 16.07 27.31
N ALA A 55 23.01 17.15 27.56
CA ALA A 55 21.56 17.12 27.63
C ALA A 55 20.93 16.77 26.28
N ALA A 56 21.47 17.31 25.18
CA ALA A 56 21.01 16.98 23.83
C ALA A 56 21.22 15.49 23.49
N LEU A 57 22.39 14.93 23.79
CA LEU A 57 22.68 13.50 23.58
C LEU A 57 21.75 12.60 24.39
N MET A 58 21.47 12.95 25.65
CA MET A 58 20.53 12.19 26.48
C MET A 58 19.10 12.22 25.92
N ALA A 59 18.64 13.36 25.40
CA ALA A 59 17.33 13.48 24.75
C ALA A 59 17.26 12.63 23.48
N LEU A 60 18.30 12.65 22.63
CA LEU A 60 18.37 11.79 21.44
C LEU A 60 18.37 10.29 21.80
N LYS A 61 19.04 9.88 22.88
CA LYS A 61 19.01 8.49 23.36
C LYS A 61 17.60 8.06 23.78
N ARG A 62 16.86 8.93 24.50
CA ARG A 62 15.46 8.67 24.86
C ARG A 62 14.57 8.60 23.63
N LYS A 63 14.70 9.53 22.67
CA LYS A 63 14.03 9.49 21.37
C LYS A 63 14.21 8.13 20.70
N LYS A 64 15.45 7.67 20.54
CA LYS A 64 15.74 6.38 19.88
C LYS A 64 15.10 5.20 20.61
N THR A 65 15.05 5.24 21.93
CA THR A 65 14.38 4.21 22.74
C THR A 65 12.88 4.16 22.48
N PHE A 66 12.22 5.32 22.32
CA PHE A 66 10.80 5.39 21.98
C PHE A 66 10.53 4.92 20.54
N GLU A 67 11.40 5.23 19.59
CA GLU A 67 11.31 4.71 18.21
C GLU A 67 11.33 3.18 18.17
N THR A 68 12.26 2.55 18.89
CA THR A 68 12.30 1.08 19.01
C THR A 68 11.05 0.51 19.70
N GLN A 69 10.41 1.26 20.59
CA GLN A 69 9.13 0.82 21.17
C GLN A 69 7.99 0.90 20.15
N ILE A 70 7.95 1.94 19.31
CA ILE A 70 6.98 2.06 18.21
C ILE A 70 7.14 0.92 17.22
N GLU A 71 8.38 0.61 16.82
CA GLU A 71 8.68 -0.50 15.90
C GLU A 71 8.15 -1.84 16.43
N LYS A 72 8.36 -2.13 17.72
CA LYS A 72 7.79 -3.32 18.36
C LYS A 72 6.26 -3.32 18.37
N ILE A 73 5.63 -2.17 18.61
CA ILE A 73 4.17 -2.04 18.58
C ILE A 73 3.65 -2.26 17.15
N SER A 74 4.32 -1.71 16.14
CA SER A 74 3.96 -1.91 14.74
C SER A 74 4.00 -3.38 14.34
N GLY A 75 5.07 -4.11 14.69
CA GLY A 75 5.14 -5.56 14.46
C GLY A 75 4.04 -6.35 15.21
N ALA A 76 3.72 -5.96 16.45
CA ALA A 76 2.64 -6.57 17.21
C ALA A 76 1.26 -6.31 16.58
N ARG A 77 1.02 -5.10 16.06
CA ARG A 77 -0.22 -4.75 15.35
C ARG A 77 -0.40 -5.59 14.09
N MET A 78 0.64 -5.69 13.25
CA MET A 78 0.62 -6.52 12.04
C MET A 78 0.28 -7.97 12.38
N THR A 79 0.90 -8.52 13.42
CA THR A 79 0.62 -9.90 13.88
C THR A 79 -0.85 -10.08 14.30
N ILE A 80 -1.42 -9.10 15.02
CA ILE A 80 -2.83 -9.13 15.45
C ILE A 80 -3.78 -9.04 14.25
N GLU A 81 -3.48 -8.18 13.28
CA GLU A 81 -4.26 -8.02 12.05
C GLU A 81 -4.27 -9.33 11.23
N THR A 82 -3.11 -9.97 11.06
CA THR A 82 -3.00 -11.29 10.42
C THR A 82 -3.81 -12.35 11.17
N GLN A 83 -3.78 -12.35 12.52
CA GLN A 83 -4.56 -13.27 13.33
C GLN A 83 -6.07 -13.05 13.18
N MET A 84 -6.53 -11.80 13.11
CA MET A 84 -7.93 -11.50 12.86
C MET A 84 -8.37 -12.06 11.51
N LEU A 85 -7.62 -11.79 10.44
CA LEU A 85 -7.89 -12.31 9.11
C LEU A 85 -7.95 -13.85 9.09
N THR A 86 -7.02 -14.50 9.79
CA THR A 86 -6.98 -15.97 9.89
C THR A 86 -8.24 -16.52 10.56
N ILE A 87 -8.71 -15.88 11.64
CA ILE A 87 -9.94 -16.30 12.35
C ILE A 87 -11.17 -16.07 11.47
N GLU A 88 -11.22 -14.96 10.73
CA GLU A 88 -12.29 -14.65 9.80
C GLU A 88 -12.37 -15.70 8.68
N ASN A 89 -11.22 -16.04 8.06
CA ASN A 89 -11.14 -17.11 7.04
C ASN A 89 -11.52 -18.48 7.61
N ALA A 90 -11.03 -18.83 8.80
CA ALA A 90 -11.39 -20.09 9.45
C ALA A 90 -12.91 -20.20 9.71
N ASN A 91 -13.57 -19.08 10.03
CA ASN A 91 -15.01 -19.04 10.23
C ASN A 91 -15.78 -19.23 8.91
N VAL A 92 -15.28 -18.67 7.80
CA VAL A 92 -15.86 -18.93 6.46
C VAL A 92 -15.69 -20.40 6.07
N ASN A 93 -14.51 -20.98 6.27
CA ASN A 93 -14.24 -22.39 5.97
C ASN A 93 -15.12 -23.32 6.80
N LEU A 94 -15.34 -23.00 8.08
CA LEU A 94 -16.25 -23.76 8.94
C LEU A 94 -17.69 -23.73 8.42
N GLU A 95 -18.16 -22.59 7.93
CA GLU A 95 -19.50 -22.48 7.35
C GLU A 95 -19.62 -23.26 6.05
N ALA A 96 -18.60 -23.22 5.18
CA ALA A 96 -18.55 -24.04 3.97
C ALA A 96 -18.62 -25.54 4.28
N MET A 97 -17.85 -26.00 5.27
CA MET A 97 -17.88 -27.40 5.73
C MET A 97 -19.25 -27.79 6.32
N ASN A 98 -19.90 -26.90 7.06
CA ASN A 98 -21.25 -27.15 7.57
C ASN A 98 -22.27 -27.30 6.43
N ALA A 99 -22.17 -26.48 5.38
CA ALA A 99 -23.03 -26.58 4.20
C ALA A 99 -22.79 -27.89 3.43
N MET A 100 -21.53 -28.28 3.23
CA MET A 100 -21.17 -29.56 2.62
C MET A 100 -21.71 -30.74 3.42
N LYS A 101 -21.57 -30.70 4.75
CA LYS A 101 -22.12 -31.72 5.65
C LYS A 101 -23.65 -31.82 5.54
N ALA A 102 -24.35 -30.69 5.50
CA ALA A 102 -25.80 -30.69 5.31
C ALA A 102 -26.21 -31.30 3.96
N GLY A 103 -25.45 -31.02 2.89
CA GLY A 103 -25.62 -31.65 1.58
C GLY A 103 -25.38 -33.17 1.62
N ALA A 104 -24.28 -33.62 2.24
CA ALA A 104 -23.97 -35.03 2.40
C ALA A 104 -25.02 -35.78 3.22
N ASP A 105 -25.53 -35.18 4.30
CA ASP A 105 -26.61 -35.75 5.12
C ASP A 105 -27.92 -35.86 4.31
N ALA A 106 -28.26 -34.86 3.50
CA ALA A 106 -29.42 -34.90 2.61
C ALA A 106 -29.26 -35.98 1.52
N MET A 107 -28.08 -36.10 0.91
CA MET A 107 -27.76 -37.17 -0.04
C MET A 107 -27.90 -38.54 0.61
N LYS A 108 -27.35 -38.73 1.82
CA LYS A 108 -27.47 -39.99 2.56
C LYS A 108 -28.92 -40.38 2.86
N GLN A 109 -29.78 -39.42 3.15
CA GLN A 109 -31.21 -39.68 3.34
C GLN A 109 -31.92 -40.07 2.03
N ILE A 110 -31.58 -39.44 0.91
CA ILE A 110 -32.11 -39.79 -0.42
C ILE A 110 -31.69 -41.22 -0.80
N HIS A 111 -30.42 -41.58 -0.61
CA HIS A 111 -29.90 -42.93 -0.90
C HIS A 111 -30.41 -43.98 0.09
N GLY A 112 -30.54 -43.64 1.38
CA GLY A 112 -31.06 -44.54 2.42
C GLY A 112 -32.56 -44.84 2.32
N ALA A 113 -33.33 -43.99 1.62
CA ALA A 113 -34.75 -44.22 1.31
C ALA A 113 -34.97 -45.00 -0.01
N MET A 114 -33.91 -45.23 -0.79
CA MET A 114 -33.91 -46.06 -2.01
C MET A 114 -33.25 -47.42 -1.71
N ASP A 115 -34.01 -48.40 -1.20
CA ASP A 115 -33.60 -49.81 -1.25
C ASP A 115 -34.25 -50.49 -2.45
N ILE A 116 -33.65 -51.58 -2.95
CA ILE A 116 -34.43 -52.72 -3.49
C ILE A 116 -33.65 -54.06 -3.54
N ASN A 117 -32.43 -54.14 -2.97
CA ASN A 117 -31.41 -55.19 -3.11
C ASN A 117 -30.54 -55.12 -4.39
N LYS A 118 -29.32 -54.62 -4.20
CA LYS A 118 -28.04 -55.33 -4.47
C LYS A 118 -27.32 -55.27 -5.82
N VAL A 119 -27.73 -54.52 -6.84
CA VAL A 119 -26.91 -54.48 -8.08
C VAL A 119 -26.18 -53.14 -8.27
N ASP A 120 -26.86 -52.01 -8.15
CA ASP A 120 -26.23 -50.69 -8.31
C ASP A 120 -25.37 -50.26 -7.11
N GLN A 121 -25.63 -50.87 -5.94
CA GLN A 121 -24.90 -50.69 -4.69
C GLN A 121 -23.39 -51.02 -4.81
N THR A 122 -22.98 -51.76 -5.84
CA THR A 122 -21.57 -52.13 -6.08
C THR A 122 -20.84 -51.20 -7.06
N MET A 123 -21.54 -50.31 -7.77
CA MET A 123 -20.93 -49.44 -8.80
C MET A 123 -20.83 -47.97 -8.37
N ASP A 124 -21.72 -47.49 -7.50
CA ASP A 124 -21.65 -46.12 -7.00
C ASP A 124 -20.81 -46.01 -5.72
N GLU A 125 -20.67 -47.08 -4.92
CA GLU A 125 -19.67 -47.12 -3.84
C GLU A 125 -18.21 -47.07 -4.38
N ILE A 126 -17.98 -47.48 -5.64
CA ILE A 126 -16.70 -47.33 -6.37
C ILE A 126 -16.50 -45.89 -6.87
N ARG A 127 -17.56 -45.11 -7.11
CA ARG A 127 -17.48 -43.67 -7.46
C ARG A 127 -17.36 -42.78 -6.23
N ASP A 128 -18.12 -43.06 -5.17
CA ASP A 128 -18.07 -42.34 -3.90
C ASP A 128 -16.71 -42.45 -3.19
N GLN A 129 -15.97 -43.55 -3.38
CA GLN A 129 -14.61 -43.70 -2.86
C GLN A 129 -13.53 -43.05 -3.75
N MET A 130 -13.78 -42.87 -5.05
CA MET A 130 -12.84 -42.19 -5.96
C MET A 130 -13.02 -40.66 -5.94
N ASP A 131 -14.23 -40.15 -5.73
CA ASP A 131 -14.47 -38.72 -5.58
C ASP A 131 -14.10 -38.22 -4.17
N LEU A 132 -14.20 -39.06 -3.14
CA LEU A 132 -13.59 -38.78 -1.83
C LEU A 132 -12.05 -38.69 -1.92
N ALA A 133 -11.42 -39.46 -2.81
CA ALA A 133 -9.98 -39.35 -3.09
C ALA A 133 -9.61 -38.05 -3.84
N ASN A 134 -10.52 -37.49 -4.65
CA ASN A 134 -10.38 -36.17 -5.27
C ASN A 134 -10.63 -35.02 -4.26
N GLU A 135 -11.62 -35.15 -3.38
CA GLU A 135 -11.97 -34.16 -2.36
C GLU A 135 -10.88 -34.01 -1.28
N ILE A 136 -10.12 -35.08 -1.02
CA ILE A 136 -8.95 -35.05 -0.12
C ILE A 136 -7.69 -34.55 -0.84
N SER A 137 -7.52 -34.83 -2.14
CA SER A 137 -6.39 -34.33 -2.92
C SER A 137 -6.49 -32.81 -3.19
N ASP A 138 -7.69 -32.25 -3.38
CA ASP A 138 -7.93 -30.80 -3.45
C ASP A 138 -7.82 -30.12 -2.08
N ALA A 139 -8.20 -30.80 -0.99
CA ALA A 139 -7.93 -30.35 0.37
C ALA A 139 -6.43 -30.34 0.75
N ILE A 140 -5.57 -31.09 0.03
CA ILE A 140 -4.10 -31.14 0.18
C ILE A 140 -3.38 -30.15 -0.77
N SER A 141 -4.02 -29.75 -1.87
CA SER A 141 -3.40 -28.92 -2.92
C SER A 141 -3.72 -27.42 -2.84
N GLN A 142 -4.71 -27.02 -2.03
CA GLN A 142 -4.79 -25.62 -1.59
C GLN A 142 -3.92 -25.46 -0.32
N PRO A 143 -2.81 -24.68 -0.37
CA PRO A 143 -1.79 -24.70 0.68
C PRO A 143 -2.35 -24.34 2.06
N VAL A 144 -2.61 -25.37 2.87
CA VAL A 144 -2.64 -25.26 4.33
C VAL A 144 -1.20 -25.18 4.83
N GLY A 145 -0.60 -24.00 4.61
CA GLY A 145 0.77 -23.66 5.00
C GLY A 145 1.68 -23.46 3.80
N PHE A 146 1.94 -22.19 3.46
CA PHE A 146 3.04 -21.71 2.59
C PHE A 146 3.16 -22.42 1.22
N GLY A 147 2.60 -21.82 0.16
CA GLY A 147 2.78 -22.34 -1.19
C GLY A 147 1.95 -21.66 -2.27
N VAL A 148 1.80 -20.33 -2.21
CA VAL A 148 1.66 -19.59 -3.47
C VAL A 148 3.08 -19.14 -3.81
N ASP A 149 3.87 -20.05 -4.39
CA ASP A 149 5.04 -19.62 -5.15
C ASP A 149 4.47 -19.04 -6.44
N MET A 150 3.99 -17.79 -6.35
CA MET A 150 3.79 -16.99 -7.56
C MET A 150 5.16 -16.90 -8.20
N ASP A 151 5.29 -17.32 -9.45
CA ASP A 151 6.54 -17.18 -10.18
C ASP A 151 6.84 -15.68 -10.25
N GLU A 152 7.82 -15.23 -9.47
CA GLU A 152 8.17 -13.81 -9.38
C GLU A 152 8.51 -13.26 -10.77
N ASP A 153 9.00 -14.10 -11.69
CA ASP A 153 9.31 -13.70 -13.07
C ASP A 153 8.04 -13.48 -13.91
N GLU A 154 6.98 -14.27 -13.72
CA GLU A 154 5.67 -14.08 -14.37
C GLU A 154 4.97 -12.83 -13.85
N LEU A 155 5.00 -12.61 -12.52
CA LEU A 155 4.45 -11.42 -11.87
C LEU A 155 5.22 -10.15 -12.24
N ASN A 156 6.55 -10.24 -12.36
CA ASN A 156 7.37 -9.11 -12.78
C ASN A 156 7.12 -8.79 -14.26
N ALA A 157 6.97 -9.78 -15.13
CA ALA A 157 6.64 -9.54 -16.54
C ALA A 157 5.24 -8.90 -16.71
N GLU A 158 4.26 -9.34 -15.92
CA GLU A 158 2.93 -8.72 -15.90
C GLU A 158 2.96 -7.29 -15.34
N LEU A 159 3.72 -7.07 -14.25
CA LEU A 159 3.94 -5.74 -13.68
C LEU A 159 4.63 -4.79 -14.67
N GLU A 160 5.64 -5.28 -15.39
CA GLU A 160 6.40 -4.50 -16.38
C GLU A 160 5.52 -4.11 -17.58
N LEU A 161 4.58 -4.99 -17.99
CA LEU A 161 3.60 -4.69 -19.04
C LEU A 161 2.58 -3.63 -18.58
N LEU A 162 2.10 -3.71 -17.33
CA LEU A 162 1.23 -2.69 -16.72
C LEU A 162 1.94 -1.34 -16.50
N GLU A 163 3.22 -1.37 -16.12
CA GLU A 163 4.07 -0.19 -16.01
C GLU A 163 4.26 0.47 -17.37
N GLN A 164 4.49 -0.31 -18.43
CA GLN A 164 4.63 0.22 -19.80
C GLN A 164 3.31 0.83 -20.30
N GLU A 165 2.16 0.20 -20.07
CA GLU A 165 0.85 0.77 -20.40
C GLU A 165 0.59 2.09 -19.65
N GLU A 166 0.97 2.18 -18.37
CA GLU A 166 0.84 3.41 -17.58
C GLU A 166 1.84 4.49 -18.05
N LEU A 167 3.06 4.09 -18.42
CA LEU A 167 4.07 4.98 -18.95
C LEU A 167 3.69 5.51 -20.34
N ASP A 168 3.18 4.70 -21.24
CA ASP A 168 2.66 5.12 -22.56
C ASP A 168 1.49 6.10 -22.38
N THR A 169 0.61 5.81 -21.42
CA THR A 169 -0.48 6.72 -21.03
C THR A 169 0.06 8.04 -20.45
N LYS A 170 1.14 8.00 -19.67
CA LYS A 170 1.84 9.19 -19.12
C LYS A 170 2.67 9.92 -20.17
N LEU A 171 3.25 9.25 -21.16
CA LEU A 171 4.07 9.84 -22.23
C LEU A 171 3.20 10.58 -23.25
N LEU A 172 2.05 9.99 -23.60
CA LEU A 172 0.95 10.70 -24.26
C LEU A 172 0.46 11.93 -23.45
N GLY A 173 0.86 12.03 -22.17
CA GLY A 173 0.65 13.17 -21.28
C GLY A 173 1.88 14.02 -20.90
N LEU A 174 3.12 13.68 -21.30
CA LEU A 174 4.38 14.29 -20.81
C LEU A 174 5.31 14.76 -21.93
N ASP A 175 4.71 15.27 -22.97
CA ASP A 175 5.38 15.83 -24.12
C ASP A 175 5.81 17.27 -23.78
N ASN A 176 6.64 17.47 -22.74
CA ASN A 176 7.24 18.78 -22.45
C ASN A 176 8.55 18.67 -21.63
N VAL A 177 9.63 19.02 -22.35
CA VAL A 177 10.91 19.65 -21.95
C VAL A 177 12.11 18.76 -21.51
N PRO A 178 13.37 19.23 -21.70
CA PRO A 178 14.31 18.64 -22.66
C PRO A 178 15.66 18.26 -22.02
N ILE A 179 16.46 17.41 -22.66
CA ILE A 179 17.78 17.04 -22.11
C ILE A 179 18.90 17.44 -23.08
N SER A 180 19.84 18.17 -22.50
CA SER A 180 21.10 18.65 -23.05
C SER A 180 22.26 17.75 -22.57
N ALA A 181 23.22 17.50 -23.49
CA ALA A 181 24.63 17.10 -23.28
C ALA A 181 24.90 15.70 -22.66
N PRO A 182 26.13 15.11 -22.64
CA PRO A 182 27.48 15.55 -23.09
C PRO A 182 28.34 14.47 -23.84
N ALA A 183 29.58 14.85 -24.28
CA ALA A 183 30.63 14.04 -24.96
C ALA A 183 31.33 13.00 -24.03
N VAL A 184 32.09 11.94 -24.43
CA VAL A 184 33.26 11.70 -25.35
C VAL A 184 33.58 10.14 -25.32
N PRO A 185 34.71 9.52 -25.81
CA PRO A 185 35.57 9.57 -27.03
C PRO A 185 35.94 8.16 -27.64
N GLN A 186 36.86 8.13 -28.65
CA GLN A 186 37.83 7.07 -29.14
C GLN A 186 37.60 6.65 -30.62
N THR A 187 38.57 6.58 -31.56
CA THR A 187 39.96 6.05 -31.58
C THR A 187 40.86 6.62 -32.72
N GLU A 188 42.19 6.58 -32.55
CA GLU A 188 43.36 6.94 -33.43
C GLU A 188 43.65 5.92 -34.60
N PRO A 189 44.63 6.05 -35.57
CA PRO A 189 45.96 6.74 -35.50
C PRO A 189 46.65 7.33 -36.79
N THR A 190 47.64 8.21 -36.57
CA THR A 190 48.99 8.30 -37.23
C THR A 190 49.49 9.72 -37.60
N ALA A 191 50.73 9.98 -37.14
CA ALA A 191 51.77 10.92 -37.60
C ALA A 191 51.77 12.43 -37.23
N ALA A 192 52.62 12.73 -36.25
CA ALA A 192 53.69 13.74 -36.22
C ALA A 192 53.43 15.28 -36.17
N ILE A 193 53.63 15.82 -34.96
CA ILE A 193 54.39 17.04 -34.54
C ILE A 193 54.00 18.44 -35.10
N ALA A 194 53.38 19.28 -34.25
CA ALA A 194 53.78 20.67 -33.85
C ALA A 194 52.55 21.57 -33.46
N GLN A 195 52.64 22.33 -32.36
CA GLN A 195 51.64 23.32 -31.85
C GLN A 195 51.84 24.74 -32.47
N PRO A 196 51.06 25.82 -32.18
CA PRO A 196 49.58 26.10 -32.09
C PRO A 196 49.19 27.37 -32.96
N PRO A 197 48.06 28.14 -32.80
CA PRO A 197 46.59 27.86 -32.70
C PRO A 197 45.65 28.58 -33.76
N ARG A 198 44.42 28.03 -34.00
CA ARG A 198 43.09 28.58 -34.49
C ARG A 198 42.94 29.41 -35.81
N PRO A 199 41.74 29.58 -36.45
CA PRO A 199 40.39 28.94 -36.32
C PRO A 199 39.59 28.58 -37.63
N THR A 200 38.47 27.83 -37.47
CA THR A 200 37.14 27.82 -38.20
C THR A 200 36.96 27.32 -39.65
N LYS A 201 36.10 26.31 -39.89
CA LYS A 201 34.63 26.38 -40.26
C LYS A 201 34.14 25.06 -40.91
N GLY A 202 32.99 24.53 -40.48
CA GLY A 202 32.28 23.41 -41.10
C GLY A 202 31.12 22.85 -40.24
N GLN A 203 29.96 23.50 -40.28
CA GLN A 203 28.66 23.08 -39.71
C GLN A 203 27.61 23.43 -40.77
N MET A 204 26.88 22.45 -41.32
CA MET A 204 25.68 22.68 -42.15
C MET A 204 24.70 21.47 -42.16
N ILE A 205 24.72 20.57 -41.17
CA ILE A 205 23.75 19.44 -41.13
C ILE A 205 22.90 19.45 -39.84
N ASP A 206 23.29 20.18 -38.79
CA ASP A 206 22.58 20.19 -37.51
C ASP A 206 21.41 21.21 -37.43
N GLU A 207 21.28 22.13 -38.40
CA GLU A 207 20.37 23.30 -38.28
C GLU A 207 18.89 22.98 -38.59
N ASP A 208 18.60 22.04 -39.50
CA ASP A 208 17.21 21.72 -39.87
C ASP A 208 16.51 20.85 -38.81
N GLU A 209 17.22 19.92 -38.18
CA GLU A 209 16.65 19.06 -37.12
C GLU A 209 16.41 19.84 -35.81
N GLU A 210 17.28 20.80 -35.48
CA GLU A 210 17.09 21.64 -34.30
C GLU A 210 15.94 22.64 -34.47
N ALA A 211 15.65 23.08 -35.70
CA ALA A 211 14.49 23.93 -36.01
C ALA A 211 13.15 23.19 -35.84
N GLU A 212 13.05 21.95 -36.33
CA GLU A 212 11.85 21.11 -36.17
C GLU A 212 11.62 20.73 -34.69
N LEU A 213 12.68 20.39 -33.95
CA LEU A 213 12.62 20.12 -32.51
C LEU A 213 12.24 21.37 -31.69
N ALA A 214 12.68 22.55 -32.10
CA ALA A 214 12.30 23.80 -31.45
C ALA A 214 10.84 24.18 -31.74
N GLU A 215 10.33 23.92 -32.94
CA GLU A 215 8.93 24.16 -33.28
C GLU A 215 7.99 23.21 -32.51
N LEU A 216 8.37 21.93 -32.39
CA LEU A 216 7.62 20.97 -31.59
C LEU A 216 7.61 21.41 -30.12
N LYS A 217 8.77 21.67 -29.50
CA LYS A 217 8.86 22.17 -28.12
C LYS A 217 8.10 23.48 -27.89
N ALA A 218 8.05 24.37 -28.89
CA ALA A 218 7.28 25.60 -28.82
C ALA A 218 5.77 25.35 -28.88
N SER A 219 5.30 24.40 -29.69
CA SER A 219 3.90 23.97 -29.71
C SER A 219 3.47 23.38 -28.36
N MET A 220 4.37 22.62 -27.73
CA MET A 220 4.14 21.94 -26.46
C MET A 220 4.10 22.93 -25.29
N ALA A 221 5.00 23.91 -25.28
CA ALA A 221 5.05 24.96 -24.27
C ALA A 221 3.84 25.90 -24.34
N ARG A 222 3.30 26.16 -25.56
CA ARG A 222 2.06 26.92 -25.73
C ARG A 222 0.85 26.16 -25.17
N PHE A 223 0.81 24.84 -25.36
CA PHE A 223 -0.23 23.98 -24.80
C PHE A 223 -0.16 23.95 -23.26
N PHE A 224 1.04 23.79 -22.69
CA PHE A 224 1.25 23.76 -21.24
C PHE A 224 0.95 25.11 -20.57
N SER A 225 1.30 26.22 -21.22
CA SER A 225 0.98 27.57 -20.73
C SER A 225 -0.53 27.85 -20.74
N PHE A 226 -1.29 27.31 -21.69
CA PHE A 226 -2.74 27.47 -21.74
C PHE A 226 -3.44 26.70 -20.60
N VAL A 227 -2.95 25.50 -20.30
CA VAL A 227 -3.45 24.67 -19.18
C VAL A 227 -3.06 25.28 -17.82
N SER A 228 -1.84 25.78 -17.67
CA SER A 228 -1.37 26.39 -16.41
C SER A 228 -2.08 27.71 -16.09
N LEU A 229 -2.45 28.52 -17.09
CA LEU A 229 -3.19 29.76 -16.85
C LEU A 229 -4.67 29.50 -16.47
N GLY A 230 -5.28 28.44 -17.03
CA GLY A 230 -6.64 28.02 -16.69
C GLY A 230 -6.77 27.51 -15.25
N ILE A 231 -5.79 26.73 -14.77
CA ILE A 231 -5.80 26.17 -13.41
C ILE A 231 -5.48 27.25 -12.35
N ALA A 232 -4.56 28.17 -12.64
CA ALA A 232 -4.25 29.26 -11.71
C ALA A 232 -5.46 30.19 -11.47
N ASN A 233 -6.27 30.45 -12.51
CA ASN A 233 -7.45 31.31 -12.39
C ASN A 233 -8.60 30.63 -11.59
N ALA A 234 -8.69 29.29 -11.65
CA ALA A 234 -9.66 28.52 -10.86
C ALA A 234 -9.31 28.46 -9.36
N VAL A 235 -8.03 28.37 -9.01
CA VAL A 235 -7.60 28.25 -7.59
C VAL A 235 -7.60 29.62 -6.88
N LEU A 236 -7.28 30.71 -7.59
CA LEU A 236 -7.30 32.07 -7.02
C LEU A 236 -8.74 32.58 -6.75
N THR A 237 -9.72 32.16 -7.54
CA THR A 237 -11.13 32.53 -7.33
C THR A 237 -11.75 31.78 -6.15
N ASP A 238 -11.40 30.51 -5.94
CA ASP A 238 -11.91 29.72 -4.81
C ASP A 238 -11.33 30.16 -3.44
N MET A 239 -10.05 30.53 -3.41
CA MET A 239 -9.40 30.98 -2.17
C MET A 239 -9.88 32.36 -1.71
N SER A 240 -10.24 33.25 -2.65
CA SER A 240 -10.84 34.56 -2.36
C SER A 240 -12.28 34.44 -1.84
N LEU A 241 -13.08 33.49 -2.38
CA LEU A 241 -14.43 33.20 -1.90
C LEU A 241 -14.45 32.57 -0.50
N CYS A 242 -13.44 31.77 -0.16
CA CYS A 242 -13.32 31.14 1.16
C CYS A 242 -12.96 32.15 2.26
N PHE A 243 -12.09 33.13 1.98
CA PHE A 243 -11.77 34.22 2.92
C PHE A 243 -12.96 35.15 3.20
N ILE A 244 -13.80 35.43 2.20
CA ILE A 244 -15.04 36.21 2.38
C ILE A 244 -16.06 35.45 3.25
N ARG A 245 -16.16 34.13 3.10
CA ARG A 245 -17.05 33.28 3.92
C ARG A 245 -16.62 33.18 5.38
N LEU A 246 -15.32 33.09 5.65
CA LEU A 246 -14.77 33.08 7.02
C LEU A 246 -14.88 34.44 7.71
N GLY A 247 -14.71 35.55 6.97
CA GLY A 247 -14.92 36.90 7.49
C GLY A 247 -16.34 37.14 8.01
N ASN A 248 -17.36 36.68 7.29
CA ASN A 248 -18.78 36.83 7.68
C ASN A 248 -19.21 35.94 8.86
N VAL A 249 -18.53 34.80 9.09
CA VAL A 249 -18.82 33.92 10.24
C VAL A 249 -18.26 34.51 11.54
N VAL A 250 -17.08 35.15 11.49
CA VAL A 250 -16.45 35.79 12.66
C VAL A 250 -17.21 37.05 13.11
N THR A 251 -17.75 37.85 12.19
CA THR A 251 -18.62 38.98 12.55
C THR A 251 -19.96 38.54 13.13
N ARG A 252 -20.53 37.41 12.69
CA ARG A 252 -21.80 36.89 13.21
C ARG A 252 -21.66 36.33 14.64
N LEU A 253 -20.53 35.73 14.99
CA LEU A 253 -20.28 35.19 16.34
C LEU A 253 -19.98 36.28 17.39
N ARG A 254 -19.41 37.42 16.98
CA ARG A 254 -19.17 38.55 17.89
C ARG A 254 -20.46 39.27 18.31
N VAL A 255 -21.51 39.24 17.49
CA VAL A 255 -22.81 39.85 17.80
C VAL A 255 -23.67 38.95 18.72
N SER A 256 -23.56 37.62 18.62
CA SER A 256 -24.32 36.69 19.49
C SER A 256 -23.76 36.51 20.90
N GLY A 257 -22.53 36.95 21.18
CA GLY A 257 -21.91 36.87 22.51
C GLY A 257 -22.25 38.01 23.48
N SER A 258 -22.98 39.04 23.05
CA SER A 258 -23.30 40.22 23.87
C SER A 258 -24.75 40.26 24.37
N VAL A 259 -25.56 39.23 24.10
CA VAL A 259 -26.97 39.13 24.54
C VAL A 259 -27.17 37.81 25.29
N ASN A 260 -26.58 37.70 26.47
CA ASN A 260 -27.06 36.81 27.52
C ASN A 260 -26.55 37.35 28.85
N LYS A 261 -27.29 38.33 29.37
CA LYS A 261 -27.26 38.83 30.74
C LYS A 261 -28.70 39.11 31.14
#